data_AF-A0A3P3Z7N4-F1
#
_entry.id   AF-A0A3P3Z7N4-F1
#
_cell.length_a   1.000
_cell.length_b   1.000
_cell.length_c   1.000
_cell.angle_alpha   90.00
_cell.angle_beta   90.00
_cell.angle_gamma   90.00
#
_symmetry.space_group_name_H-M   'P 1'
#
loop_
_entity.id
_entity.type
_entity.pdbx_description
1 polymer ?
#
loop_
_entity_poly.entity_id
_entity_poly.type
_entity_poly.pdbx_seq_one_letter_code
_entity_poly.pdbx_strand_id
1 'polypeptide(L)'
;MRTVRTRLVSSTAASLHRSHCRSRAYYFGAAGAAVWHRCRRLAGVTTTTTHIASAAVSASPSSLSTARRTYYWPYPENLVPEGATTSPFQSSPVPSVRERIIREYALGPLFGSRTPCCMLGFADTARDVVERKGDVRQWVARALGKVEVDVELGALVQTKEMLLHRSGTDESPRLADGAGSRPDAELRRVTRYARLPVQARTLLEVYLPGEEQDEMNAAEDVDAIILAHGYFLQQQFYRYMTASPSSAPGYIGQSGIEGSTREEAVSKMQPHSREYSKGDDEADVKLCVTALHDTCGVIYCEVPVLDESDFVFDKLHGKEVDCETAERVMNRWTRRGTQQQ
;
A
#
# COMPACT_ATOMS: atom_id res chain seq x y z
N MET A 1 1.00 59.46 -37.23
CA MET A 1 1.15 58.02 -36.90
C MET A 1 2.15 57.91 -35.76
N ARG A 2 1.70 57.71 -34.52
CA ARG A 2 2.54 57.62 -33.31
C ARG A 2 2.80 56.15 -33.00
N THR A 3 4.06 55.76 -32.97
CA THR A 3 4.52 54.43 -32.56
C THR A 3 4.68 54.40 -31.04
N VAL A 4 3.95 53.50 -30.39
CA VAL A 4 4.06 53.24 -28.95
C VAL A 4 5.07 52.11 -28.76
N ARG A 5 6.17 52.41 -28.06
CA ARG A 5 7.14 51.44 -27.56
C ARG A 5 6.64 50.88 -26.23
N THR A 6 6.27 49.62 -26.19
CA THR A 6 6.08 48.88 -24.94
C THR A 6 7.44 48.35 -24.45
N ARG A 7 7.83 48.76 -23.25
CA ARG A 7 8.95 48.19 -22.50
C ARG A 7 8.47 46.91 -21.82
N LEU A 8 9.10 45.78 -22.14
CA LEU A 8 9.00 44.55 -21.36
C LEU A 8 9.82 44.71 -20.08
N VAL A 9 9.19 44.46 -18.94
CA VAL A 9 9.81 44.38 -17.62
C VAL A 9 10.45 43.00 -17.49
N SER A 10 11.72 42.98 -17.12
CA SER A 10 12.49 41.78 -16.83
C SER A 10 11.92 41.07 -15.61
N SER A 11 11.28 39.91 -15.80
CA SER A 11 10.96 39.01 -14.69
C SER A 11 12.21 38.18 -14.38
N THR A 12 12.75 38.39 -13.18
CA THR A 12 13.88 37.64 -12.62
C THR A 12 13.37 36.25 -12.23
N ALA A 13 13.56 35.27 -13.12
CA ALA A 13 13.38 33.87 -12.78
C ALA A 13 14.49 33.44 -11.82
N ALA A 14 14.12 33.19 -10.57
CA ALA A 14 14.98 32.51 -9.60
C ALA A 14 15.21 31.07 -10.08
N SER A 15 16.39 30.84 -10.66
CA SER A 15 16.92 29.54 -11.01
C SER A 15 17.09 28.70 -9.75
N LEU A 16 16.15 27.80 -9.49
CA LEU A 16 16.35 26.72 -8.52
C LEU A 16 17.31 25.69 -9.11
N HIS A 17 18.49 25.69 -8.53
CA HIS A 17 19.63 24.85 -8.83
C HIS A 17 19.24 23.37 -8.62
N ARG A 18 19.05 22.63 -9.72
CA ARG A 18 18.92 21.17 -9.71
C ARG A 18 20.18 20.58 -9.05
N SER A 19 20.02 20.05 -7.84
CA SER A 19 21.07 19.36 -7.11
C SER A 19 21.16 17.92 -7.64
N HIS A 20 22.28 17.62 -8.30
CA HIS A 20 22.64 16.26 -8.69
C HIS A 20 23.01 15.43 -7.45
N CYS A 21 22.06 14.66 -6.91
CA CYS A 21 22.37 13.58 -5.99
C CYS A 21 23.08 12.45 -6.75
N ARG A 22 24.42 12.46 -6.69
CA ARG A 22 25.27 11.34 -7.10
C ARG A 22 25.04 10.17 -6.15
N SER A 23 24.30 9.15 -6.59
CA SER A 23 24.26 7.84 -5.94
C SER A 23 25.65 7.23 -5.87
N ARG A 24 26.20 7.15 -4.66
CA ARG A 24 27.46 6.49 -4.35
C ARG A 24 27.16 5.02 -4.12
N ALA A 25 27.41 4.20 -5.13
CA ALA A 25 27.32 2.74 -5.01
C ALA A 25 28.43 2.24 -4.06
N TYR A 26 28.04 1.67 -2.92
CA TYR A 26 28.94 0.91 -2.07
C TYR A 26 29.10 -0.48 -2.66
N TYR A 27 30.29 -0.76 -3.20
CA TYR A 27 30.73 -2.12 -3.49
C TYR A 27 31.01 -2.84 -2.16
N PHE A 28 30.11 -3.73 -1.75
CA PHE A 28 30.43 -4.76 -0.76
C PHE A 28 30.96 -5.98 -1.50
N GLY A 29 32.26 -6.25 -1.33
CA GLY A 29 32.91 -7.46 -1.80
C GLY A 29 32.41 -8.68 -1.01
N ALA A 30 31.81 -9.63 -1.71
CA ALA A 30 31.46 -10.94 -1.16
C ALA A 30 32.69 -11.87 -1.27
N ALA A 31 33.40 -12.04 -0.16
CA ALA A 31 34.36 -13.13 0.04
C ALA A 31 33.94 -13.91 1.29
N GLY A 32 33.79 -15.23 1.14
CA GLY A 32 33.64 -16.14 2.29
C GLY A 32 32.47 -17.11 2.19
N ALA A 33 32.49 -18.03 1.22
CA ALA A 33 31.69 -19.25 1.30
C ALA A 33 32.36 -20.22 2.29
N ALA A 34 31.94 -20.17 3.56
CA ALA A 34 32.28 -21.19 4.55
C ALA A 34 31.21 -22.30 4.53
N VAL A 35 31.63 -23.47 4.06
CA VAL A 35 30.86 -24.71 3.96
C VAL A 35 30.53 -25.22 5.37
N TRP A 36 29.25 -25.21 5.74
CA TRP A 36 28.75 -25.88 6.94
C TRP A 36 28.54 -27.37 6.65
N HIS A 37 29.47 -28.21 7.10
CA HIS A 37 29.29 -29.67 7.09
C HIS A 37 28.31 -30.10 8.18
N ARG A 38 27.19 -30.70 7.78
CA ARG A 38 26.30 -31.47 8.68
C ARG A 38 26.97 -32.80 9.04
N CYS A 39 27.44 -32.93 10.27
CA CYS A 39 27.80 -34.23 10.85
C CYS A 39 26.52 -35.03 11.16
N ARG A 40 26.20 -36.03 10.32
CA ARG A 40 25.30 -37.12 10.70
C ARG A 40 26.08 -38.10 11.57
N ARG A 41 25.71 -38.23 12.84
CA ARG A 41 26.09 -39.37 13.68
C ARG A 41 25.25 -40.57 13.25
N LEU A 42 25.89 -41.60 12.70
CA LEU A 42 25.31 -42.93 12.62
C LEU A 42 25.91 -43.75 13.77
N ALA A 43 25.04 -44.19 14.68
CA ALA A 43 25.35 -45.26 15.61
C ALA A 43 25.27 -46.58 14.83
N GLY A 44 26.35 -47.36 14.86
CA GLY A 44 26.47 -48.61 14.10
C GLY A 44 27.37 -49.59 14.83
N VAL A 45 26.69 -50.50 15.52
CA VAL A 45 27.05 -51.80 16.09
C VAL A 45 28.35 -52.45 15.60
N THR A 46 29.12 -52.96 16.57
CA THR A 46 30.30 -53.83 16.47
C THR A 46 30.01 -55.18 15.81
N THR A 47 30.90 -55.61 14.89
CA THR A 47 31.13 -57.03 14.59
C THR A 47 32.63 -57.32 14.46
N THR A 48 33.02 -58.39 15.14
CA THR A 48 34.37 -58.92 15.33
C THR A 48 34.84 -59.78 14.16
N THR A 49 36.12 -59.61 13.81
CA THR A 49 37.13 -60.60 13.38
C THR A 49 36.81 -61.59 12.25
N THR A 50 37.63 -61.58 11.20
CA THR A 50 38.62 -62.65 10.90
C THR A 50 39.50 -62.21 9.72
N HIS A 51 40.81 -62.35 9.89
CA HIS A 51 41.78 -62.18 8.81
C HIS A 51 41.79 -63.44 7.94
N ILE A 52 41.49 -63.27 6.65
CA ILE A 52 41.79 -64.26 5.63
C ILE A 52 42.73 -63.60 4.62
N ALA A 53 43.82 -64.31 4.34
CA ALA A 53 44.94 -63.89 3.53
C ALA A 53 44.52 -63.49 2.11
N SER A 54 45.13 -62.40 1.65
CA SER A 54 45.02 -61.84 0.31
C SER A 54 45.59 -62.81 -0.73
N ALA A 55 44.75 -63.28 -1.65
CA ALA A 55 45.19 -63.72 -2.96
C ALA A 55 45.10 -62.52 -3.90
N ALA A 56 46.24 -62.16 -4.51
CA ALA A 56 46.33 -61.06 -5.47
C ALA A 56 45.40 -61.32 -6.67
N VAL A 57 44.22 -60.69 -6.63
CA VAL A 57 43.36 -60.58 -7.81
C VAL A 57 44.00 -59.52 -8.70
N SER A 58 44.48 -59.97 -9.85
CA SER A 58 44.86 -59.10 -10.95
C SER A 58 43.68 -58.17 -11.26
N ALA A 59 43.78 -56.92 -10.82
CA ALA A 59 42.84 -55.88 -11.18
C ALA A 59 42.99 -55.63 -12.68
N SER A 60 42.12 -56.23 -13.48
CA SER A 60 41.85 -55.79 -14.84
C SER A 60 41.59 -54.28 -14.82
N PRO A 61 42.06 -53.50 -15.80
CA PRO A 61 41.84 -52.06 -15.82
C PRO A 61 40.34 -51.82 -15.89
N SER A 62 39.74 -51.53 -14.75
CA SER A 62 38.38 -51.02 -14.67
C SER A 62 38.39 -49.71 -15.43
N SER A 63 37.91 -49.76 -16.67
CA SER A 63 37.55 -48.58 -17.45
C SER A 63 36.85 -47.62 -16.51
N LEU A 64 37.40 -46.41 -16.35
CA LEU A 64 36.73 -45.30 -15.69
C LEU A 64 35.43 -45.06 -16.45
N SER A 65 34.37 -45.75 -16.05
CA SER A 65 33.00 -45.50 -16.45
C SER A 65 32.69 -44.11 -15.91
N THR A 66 32.95 -43.10 -16.73
CA THR A 66 32.41 -41.77 -16.49
C THR A 66 30.90 -41.95 -16.41
N ALA A 67 30.33 -41.65 -15.24
CA ALA A 67 28.89 -41.64 -15.07
C ALA A 67 28.31 -40.75 -16.17
N ARG A 68 27.72 -41.39 -17.20
CA ARG A 68 27.08 -40.69 -18.30
C ARG A 68 26.02 -39.81 -17.64
N ARG A 69 26.22 -38.49 -17.66
CA ARG A 69 25.21 -37.54 -17.22
C ARG A 69 23.97 -37.77 -18.07
N THR A 70 22.99 -38.45 -17.52
CA THR A 70 21.66 -38.58 -18.12
C THR A 70 20.95 -37.28 -17.85
N TYR A 71 20.87 -36.42 -18.85
CA TYR A 71 19.99 -35.26 -18.81
C TYR A 71 18.58 -35.75 -19.15
N TYR A 72 17.63 -35.50 -18.24
CA TYR A 72 16.21 -35.72 -18.49
C TYR A 72 15.61 -34.40 -18.96
N TRP A 73 14.80 -34.45 -20.01
CA TRP A 73 13.98 -33.30 -20.40
C TRP A 73 12.95 -33.02 -19.30
N PRO A 74 12.80 -31.78 -18.84
CA PRO A 74 11.86 -31.44 -17.77
C PRO A 74 10.40 -31.51 -18.21
N TYR A 75 10.13 -31.60 -19.52
CA TYR A 75 8.80 -31.54 -20.10
C TYR A 75 8.43 -32.89 -20.73
N PRO A 76 7.45 -33.62 -20.16
CA PRO A 76 6.96 -34.85 -20.77
C PRO A 76 6.09 -34.56 -22.00
N GLU A 77 5.90 -35.55 -22.87
CA GLU A 77 5.15 -35.42 -24.13
C GLU A 77 3.69 -35.02 -23.93
N ASN A 78 3.11 -35.37 -22.78
CA ASN A 78 1.73 -35.05 -22.41
C ASN A 78 1.57 -33.71 -21.66
N LEU A 79 2.60 -32.86 -21.63
CA LEU A 79 2.51 -31.54 -20.97
C LEU A 79 1.46 -30.64 -21.63
N VAL A 80 1.38 -30.68 -22.95
CA VAL A 80 0.36 -29.99 -23.74
C VAL A 80 -0.43 -31.06 -24.50
N PRO A 81 -1.76 -31.13 -24.35
CA PRO A 81 -2.55 -32.13 -25.06
C PRO A 81 -2.36 -32.05 -26.57
N GLU A 82 -2.30 -33.21 -27.23
CA GLU A 82 -2.16 -33.27 -28.68
C GLU A 82 -3.31 -32.52 -29.36
N GLY A 83 -2.96 -31.63 -30.30
CA GLY A 83 -3.92 -30.80 -31.01
C GLY A 83 -4.45 -29.57 -30.25
N ALA A 84 -4.01 -29.33 -29.01
CA ALA A 84 -4.41 -28.12 -28.27
C ALA A 84 -3.74 -26.85 -28.84
N THR A 85 -4.55 -25.86 -29.22
CA THR A 85 -4.06 -24.52 -29.58
C THR A 85 -3.74 -23.72 -28.32
N THR A 86 -2.51 -23.26 -28.16
CA THR A 86 -2.12 -22.37 -27.06
C THR A 86 -2.47 -20.92 -27.37
N SER A 87 -2.80 -20.13 -26.34
CA SER A 87 -2.98 -18.69 -26.50
C SER A 87 -1.69 -18.00 -26.93
N PRO A 88 -1.76 -16.92 -27.74
CA PRO A 88 -0.58 -16.15 -28.11
C PRO A 88 -0.03 -15.42 -26.88
N PHE A 89 1.27 -15.53 -26.63
CA PHE A 89 1.95 -14.86 -25.50
C PHE A 89 2.45 -13.44 -25.84
N GLN A 90 2.29 -12.99 -27.09
CA GLN A 90 2.70 -11.66 -27.55
C GLN A 90 1.72 -11.12 -28.60
N SER A 91 1.56 -9.80 -28.65
CA SER A 91 0.60 -9.14 -29.54
C SER A 91 0.92 -9.30 -31.03
N SER A 92 2.21 -9.43 -31.40
CA SER A 92 2.65 -9.57 -32.79
C SER A 92 4.05 -10.20 -32.85
N PRO A 93 4.39 -10.98 -33.90
CA PRO A 93 5.76 -11.43 -34.12
C PRO A 93 6.70 -10.30 -34.58
N VAL A 94 6.16 -9.16 -35.03
CA VAL A 94 6.95 -8.04 -35.56
C VAL A 94 7.47 -7.17 -34.41
N PRO A 95 8.81 -7.03 -34.24
CA PRO A 95 9.39 -6.28 -33.11
C PRO A 95 8.96 -4.81 -33.06
N SER A 96 8.86 -4.13 -34.21
CA SER A 96 8.46 -2.72 -34.27
C SER A 96 7.01 -2.50 -33.79
N VAL A 97 6.12 -3.45 -34.09
CA VAL A 97 4.72 -3.41 -33.62
C VAL A 97 4.68 -3.65 -32.11
N ARG A 98 5.44 -4.61 -31.59
CA ARG A 98 5.55 -4.86 -30.15
C ARG A 98 6.08 -3.64 -29.39
N GLU A 99 7.15 -3.03 -29.89
CA GLU A 99 7.75 -1.84 -29.30
C GLU A 99 6.73 -0.68 -29.22
N ARG A 100 5.97 -0.46 -30.31
CA ARG A 100 4.90 0.54 -30.33
C ARG A 100 3.84 0.24 -29.28
N ILE A 101 3.36 -1.01 -29.19
CA ILE A 101 2.34 -1.40 -28.22
C ILE A 101 2.85 -1.20 -26.79
N ILE A 102 4.08 -1.64 -26.48
CA ILE A 102 4.67 -1.43 -25.15
C ILE A 102 4.75 0.06 -24.82
N ARG A 103 5.12 0.91 -25.79
CA ARG A 103 5.12 2.37 -25.61
C ARG A 103 3.72 2.92 -25.30
N GLU A 104 2.68 2.45 -25.98
CA GLU A 104 1.31 2.88 -25.68
C GLU A 104 0.91 2.57 -24.23
N TYR A 105 1.25 1.38 -23.73
CA TYR A 105 0.90 0.98 -22.37
C TYR A 105 1.78 1.62 -21.30
N ALA A 106 3.07 1.82 -21.56
CA ALA A 106 3.99 2.45 -20.62
C ALA A 106 3.69 3.94 -20.42
N LEU A 107 3.23 4.64 -21.45
CA LEU A 107 2.87 6.06 -21.37
C LEU A 107 1.36 6.29 -21.17
N GLY A 108 0.60 5.21 -20.96
CA GLY A 108 -0.82 5.32 -20.63
C GLY A 108 -1.02 5.79 -19.19
N PRO A 109 -2.19 6.35 -18.86
CA PRO A 109 -2.50 6.68 -17.48
C PRO A 109 -2.56 5.39 -16.63
N LEU A 110 -2.21 5.52 -15.35
CA LEU A 110 -2.32 4.41 -14.41
C LEU A 110 -3.80 4.15 -14.11
N PHE A 111 -4.36 3.12 -14.74
CA PHE A 111 -5.76 2.77 -14.54
C PHE A 111 -5.97 2.17 -13.15
N GLY A 112 -6.96 2.71 -12.42
CA GLY A 112 -7.33 2.23 -11.09
C GLY A 112 -6.46 2.77 -9.96
N SER A 113 -5.46 3.63 -10.24
CA SER A 113 -4.81 4.39 -9.17
C SER A 113 -5.77 5.37 -8.56
N ARG A 114 -5.83 5.39 -7.23
CA ARG A 114 -6.67 6.30 -6.47
C ARG A 114 -5.90 6.75 -5.26
N THR A 115 -6.02 8.03 -4.95
CA THR A 115 -5.44 8.61 -3.74
C THR A 115 -6.43 8.45 -2.59
N PRO A 116 -6.14 7.62 -1.57
CA PRO A 116 -6.98 7.57 -0.38
C PRO A 116 -6.84 8.86 0.41
N CYS A 117 -7.98 9.39 0.85
CA CYS A 117 -8.10 10.55 1.74
C CYS A 117 -7.39 10.27 3.07
N CYS A 118 -7.71 9.14 3.69
CA CYS A 118 -7.05 8.67 4.91
C CYS A 118 -7.17 7.15 5.04
N MET A 119 -6.38 6.58 5.94
CA MET A 119 -6.46 5.19 6.38
C MET A 119 -6.95 5.13 7.83
N LEU A 120 -8.08 4.48 8.04
CA LEU A 120 -8.64 4.20 9.36
C LEU A 120 -8.12 2.85 9.86
N GLY A 121 -7.81 2.76 11.15
CA GLY A 121 -7.29 1.55 11.77
C GLY A 121 -8.09 1.08 12.98
N PHE A 122 -8.20 -0.24 13.09
CA PHE A 122 -8.97 -0.96 14.09
C PHE A 122 -8.08 -1.95 14.85
N ALA A 123 -8.39 -2.21 16.12
CA ALA A 123 -7.75 -3.29 16.89
C ALA A 123 -8.31 -4.66 16.51
N ASP A 124 -9.58 -4.70 16.13
CA ASP A 124 -10.34 -5.91 15.80
C ASP A 124 -9.87 -6.57 14.50
N THR A 125 -10.29 -7.82 14.29
CA THR A 125 -9.96 -8.55 13.05
C THR A 125 -10.80 -8.06 11.87
N ALA A 126 -10.34 -8.30 10.63
CA ALA A 126 -11.09 -7.91 9.45
C ALA A 126 -12.53 -8.48 9.43
N ARG A 127 -12.75 -9.68 9.97
CA ARG A 127 -14.09 -10.30 10.04
C ARG A 127 -15.06 -9.48 10.88
N ASP A 128 -14.61 -9.02 12.04
CA ASP A 128 -15.44 -8.25 12.98
C ASP A 128 -15.70 -6.82 12.48
N VAL A 129 -14.77 -6.27 11.68
CA VAL A 129 -14.88 -4.92 11.10
C VAL A 129 -15.80 -4.91 9.86
N VAL A 130 -15.89 -6.02 9.11
CA VAL A 130 -16.79 -6.11 7.94
C VAL A 130 -18.24 -5.77 8.29
N GLU A 131 -18.72 -6.23 9.46
CA GLU A 131 -20.10 -6.01 9.91
C GLU A 131 -20.41 -4.52 10.13
N ARG A 132 -19.42 -3.74 10.55
CA ARG A 132 -19.55 -2.30 10.86
C ARG A 132 -19.08 -1.40 9.72
N LYS A 133 -18.64 -1.96 8.58
CA LYS A 133 -18.10 -1.21 7.44
C LYS A 133 -19.12 -0.22 6.85
N GLY A 134 -20.40 -0.58 6.84
CA GLY A 134 -21.49 0.32 6.40
C GLY A 134 -21.61 1.56 7.29
N ASP A 135 -21.63 1.35 8.60
CA ASP A 135 -21.72 2.43 9.59
C ASP A 135 -20.50 3.36 9.51
N VAL A 136 -19.29 2.79 9.33
CA VAL A 136 -18.08 3.58 9.12
C VAL A 136 -18.24 4.54 7.94
N ARG A 137 -18.80 4.08 6.81
CA ARG A 137 -19.04 4.93 5.64
C ARG A 137 -19.96 6.10 5.98
N GLN A 138 -21.07 5.80 6.63
CA GLN A 138 -22.07 6.79 7.00
C GLN A 138 -21.48 7.88 7.92
N TRP A 139 -20.75 7.47 8.96
CA TRP A 139 -20.17 8.41 9.91
C TRP A 139 -19.00 9.21 9.34
N VAL A 140 -18.18 8.61 8.47
CA VAL A 140 -17.13 9.32 7.74
C VAL A 140 -17.74 10.37 6.80
N ALA A 141 -18.77 10.01 6.05
CA ALA A 141 -19.45 10.94 5.15
C ALA A 141 -20.04 12.14 5.91
N ARG A 142 -20.73 11.88 7.03
CA ARG A 142 -21.24 12.95 7.90
C ARG A 142 -20.13 13.82 8.49
N ALA A 143 -19.05 13.22 8.99
CA ALA A 143 -17.92 13.95 9.54
C ALA A 143 -17.25 14.87 8.50
N LEU A 144 -17.25 14.46 7.22
CA LEU A 144 -16.70 15.25 6.12
C LEU A 144 -17.73 16.20 5.47
N GLY A 145 -18.99 16.17 5.90
CA GLY A 145 -20.07 16.93 5.25
C GLY A 145 -20.34 16.50 3.81
N LYS A 146 -20.07 15.23 3.46
CA LYS A 146 -20.26 14.64 2.13
C LYS A 146 -21.46 13.69 2.14
N VAL A 147 -21.98 13.36 0.95
CA VAL A 147 -23.04 12.36 0.80
C VAL A 147 -22.43 10.97 1.01
N GLU A 148 -23.18 10.05 1.62
CA GLU A 148 -22.70 8.69 1.89
C GLU A 148 -22.28 7.94 0.61
N VAL A 149 -22.95 8.21 -0.51
CA VAL A 149 -22.67 7.61 -1.82
C VAL A 149 -21.32 8.07 -2.39
N ASP A 150 -20.88 9.26 -2.03
CA ASP A 150 -19.62 9.84 -2.52
C ASP A 150 -18.41 9.22 -1.79
N VAL A 151 -18.62 8.72 -0.57
CA VAL A 151 -17.54 8.11 0.22
C VAL A 151 -17.41 6.64 -0.11
N GLU A 152 -16.32 6.28 -0.76
CA GLU A 152 -15.98 4.90 -1.05
C GLU A 152 -14.99 4.35 -0.03
N LEU A 153 -15.21 3.11 0.38
CA LEU A 153 -14.35 2.43 1.36
C LEU A 153 -13.61 1.29 0.67
N GLY A 154 -12.28 1.30 0.76
CA GLY A 154 -11.38 0.30 0.18
C GLY A 154 -11.54 -1.10 0.76
N ALA A 155 -10.62 -1.99 0.39
CA ALA A 155 -10.56 -3.31 0.99
C ALA A 155 -10.12 -3.22 2.47
N LEU A 156 -10.59 -4.15 3.30
CA LEU A 156 -10.06 -4.32 4.64
C LEU A 156 -8.74 -5.07 4.56
N VAL A 157 -7.66 -4.43 4.98
CA VAL A 157 -6.32 -5.01 4.96
C VAL A 157 -5.93 -5.38 6.39
N GLN A 158 -5.90 -6.68 6.67
CA GLN A 158 -5.41 -7.17 7.95
C GLN A 158 -3.88 -7.25 7.92
N THR A 159 -3.23 -6.47 8.78
CA THR A 159 -1.78 -6.51 8.98
C THR A 159 -1.36 -7.86 9.55
N LYS A 160 -0.12 -8.26 9.27
CA LYS A 160 0.42 -9.54 9.68
C LYS A 160 0.71 -9.53 11.17
N GLU A 161 0.29 -10.58 11.88
CA GLU A 161 0.72 -10.77 13.27
C GLU A 161 2.20 -11.20 13.29
N MET A 162 3.07 -10.23 13.58
CA MET A 162 4.51 -10.43 13.55
C MET A 162 5.04 -10.77 14.95
N LEU A 163 5.74 -11.91 15.07
CA LEU A 163 6.51 -12.22 16.29
C LEU A 163 7.67 -11.23 16.49
N LEU A 164 8.27 -10.77 15.39
CA LEU A 164 9.28 -9.72 15.37
C LEU A 164 8.75 -8.56 14.53
N HIS A 165 8.37 -7.47 15.19
CA HIS A 165 7.88 -6.27 14.52
C HIS A 165 8.98 -5.67 13.62
N ARG A 166 8.65 -5.45 12.35
CA ARG A 166 9.49 -4.71 11.39
C ARG A 166 8.76 -3.46 10.98
N SER A 167 9.25 -2.30 11.37
CA SER A 167 8.66 -1.02 11.02
C SER A 167 8.88 -0.69 9.55
N GLY A 168 7.91 -0.02 8.92
CA GLY A 168 8.05 0.50 7.55
C GLY A 168 7.68 -0.49 6.44
N THR A 169 7.06 -1.62 6.78
CA THR A 169 6.42 -2.50 5.80
C THR A 169 4.91 -2.30 5.81
N ASP A 170 4.26 -2.41 4.65
CA ASP A 170 2.80 -2.24 4.54
C ASP A 170 2.02 -3.28 5.35
N GLU A 171 2.59 -4.48 5.50
CA GLU A 171 2.01 -5.56 6.31
C GLU A 171 2.21 -5.36 7.83
N SER A 172 2.96 -4.36 8.28
CA SER A 172 3.26 -4.20 9.71
C SER A 172 2.10 -3.55 10.48
N PRO A 173 1.72 -4.09 11.65
CA PRO A 173 0.73 -3.45 12.51
C PRO A 173 1.14 -2.02 12.87
N ARG A 174 0.18 -1.08 12.84
CA ARG A 174 0.48 0.33 13.05
C ARG A 174 0.70 0.64 14.52
N LEU A 175 1.78 1.34 14.82
CA LEU A 175 2.11 1.83 16.16
C LEU A 175 1.40 3.15 16.42
N ALA A 176 1.07 3.46 17.68
CA ALA A 176 0.36 4.71 17.99
C ALA A 176 1.18 5.99 17.69
N ASP A 177 2.50 5.89 17.61
CA ASP A 177 3.41 6.96 17.20
C ASP A 177 3.96 6.77 15.77
N GLY A 178 3.29 5.91 14.97
CA GLY A 178 3.58 5.56 13.58
C GLY A 178 3.75 6.75 12.63
N ALA A 179 4.33 6.51 11.45
CA ALA A 179 4.57 7.59 10.48
C ALA A 179 3.22 8.07 9.97
N GLY A 180 3.02 9.39 9.93
CA GLY A 180 1.73 9.94 9.56
C GLY A 180 0.61 9.72 10.58
N SER A 181 0.85 9.22 11.80
CA SER A 181 -0.21 9.01 12.79
C SER A 181 -0.62 10.28 13.55
N ARG A 182 0.33 11.19 13.78
CA ARG A 182 0.12 12.46 14.51
C ARG A 182 1.07 13.54 14.00
N PRO A 183 0.65 14.82 14.03
CA PRO A 183 1.51 15.95 13.67
C PRO A 183 2.72 16.09 14.62
N ASP A 184 2.61 15.59 15.86
CA ASP A 184 3.70 15.60 16.84
C ASP A 184 4.45 14.26 16.98
N ALA A 185 4.18 13.30 16.09
CA ALA A 185 4.77 11.96 16.15
C ALA A 185 6.31 12.00 16.09
N GLU A 186 6.88 12.85 15.25
CA GLU A 186 8.34 12.98 15.11
C GLU A 186 8.99 13.47 16.40
N LEU A 187 8.46 14.54 16.98
CA LEU A 187 8.98 15.08 18.25
C LEU A 187 8.90 14.05 19.39
N ARG A 188 7.81 13.26 19.43
CA ARG A 188 7.66 12.19 20.43
C ARG A 188 8.67 11.06 20.24
N ARG A 189 9.04 10.73 18.99
CA ARG A 189 10.09 9.72 18.72
C ARG A 189 11.45 10.19 19.16
N VAL A 190 11.75 11.48 19.01
CA VAL A 190 13.03 12.05 19.44
C VAL A 190 13.14 12.05 20.97
N THR A 191 12.03 12.24 21.67
CA THR A 191 12.01 12.35 23.14
C THR A 191 11.89 11.01 23.87
N ARG A 192 11.56 9.92 23.18
CA ARG A 192 11.33 8.59 23.79
C ARG A 192 12.34 7.57 23.29
N TYR A 193 12.78 6.71 24.20
CA TYR A 193 13.72 5.63 23.87
C TYR A 193 13.05 4.42 23.17
N ALA A 194 11.72 4.33 23.24
CA ALA A 194 10.94 3.25 22.66
C ALA A 194 9.67 3.79 22.01
N ARG A 195 9.18 3.04 21.02
CA ARG A 195 7.93 3.32 20.32
C ARG A 195 6.73 2.97 21.17
N LEU A 196 5.60 3.63 20.91
CA LEU A 196 4.31 3.24 21.48
C LEU A 196 3.86 1.86 20.98
N PRO A 197 3.01 1.14 21.75
CA PRO A 197 2.53 -0.18 21.35
C PRO A 197 1.71 -0.13 20.05
N VAL A 198 1.50 -1.31 19.48
CA VAL A 198 0.61 -1.52 18.33
C VAL A 198 -0.78 -1.02 18.69
N GLN A 199 -1.32 -0.13 17.86
CA GLN A 199 -2.65 0.42 17.99
C GLN A 199 -3.60 -0.26 17.02
N ALA A 200 -3.26 -0.33 15.73
CA ALA A 200 -4.16 -0.92 14.72
C ALA A 200 -3.57 -2.17 14.06
N ARG A 201 -4.44 -3.17 13.86
CA ARG A 201 -4.16 -4.44 13.19
C ARG A 201 -4.92 -4.59 11.87
N THR A 202 -6.06 -3.94 11.73
CA THR A 202 -6.84 -3.93 10.49
C THR A 202 -6.91 -2.49 9.99
N LEU A 203 -6.66 -2.29 8.70
CA LEU A 203 -6.68 -0.98 8.04
C LEU A 203 -7.79 -0.93 7.00
N LEU A 204 -8.34 0.26 6.81
CA LEU A 204 -9.37 0.57 5.84
C LEU A 204 -9.09 1.91 5.18
N GLU A 205 -8.92 1.91 3.87
CA GLU A 205 -8.76 3.13 3.08
C GLU A 205 -10.11 3.81 2.83
N VAL A 206 -10.11 5.13 2.93
CA VAL A 206 -11.25 5.98 2.61
C VAL A 206 -10.92 6.75 1.33
N TYR A 207 -11.79 6.64 0.33
CA TYR A 207 -11.69 7.34 -0.93
C TYR A 207 -12.81 8.36 -1.06
N LEU A 208 -12.47 9.53 -1.58
CA LEU A 208 -13.43 10.55 -1.98
C LEU A 208 -13.47 10.61 -3.50
N PRO A 209 -14.59 11.05 -4.11
CA PRO A 209 -14.59 11.32 -5.53
C PRO A 209 -13.67 12.52 -5.77
N GLY A 210 -12.94 12.51 -6.89
CA GLY A 210 -12.34 13.74 -7.36
C GLY A 210 -13.47 14.72 -7.65
N GLU A 211 -13.48 15.88 -7.01
CA GLU A 211 -14.41 16.93 -7.38
C GLU A 211 -14.10 17.28 -8.85
N GLU A 212 -15.11 17.18 -9.71
CA GLU A 212 -15.01 17.53 -11.13
C GLU A 212 -14.75 19.05 -11.24
N GLN A 213 -13.49 19.46 -11.07
CA GLN A 213 -13.05 20.81 -11.35
C GLN A 213 -12.66 20.88 -12.83
N ASP A 214 -13.41 21.70 -13.58
CA ASP A 214 -13.44 21.82 -15.04
C ASP A 214 -12.13 22.31 -15.72
N GLU A 215 -10.95 22.31 -15.08
CA GLU A 215 -9.75 22.91 -15.67
C GLU A 215 -8.45 22.08 -15.55
N MET A 216 -7.67 22.10 -16.64
CA MET A 216 -6.51 21.26 -16.97
C MET A 216 -5.30 21.26 -16.01
N ASN A 217 -5.35 21.99 -14.89
CA ASN A 217 -4.33 21.96 -13.83
C ASN A 217 -4.82 21.30 -12.52
N ALA A 218 -6.03 20.72 -12.53
CA ALA A 218 -6.73 20.27 -11.33
C ALA A 218 -6.19 18.99 -10.66
N ALA A 219 -5.32 18.18 -11.29
CA ALA A 219 -4.97 16.87 -10.70
C ALA A 219 -4.21 16.98 -9.36
N GLU A 220 -3.15 17.81 -9.32
CA GLU A 220 -2.41 18.06 -8.07
C GLU A 220 -3.27 18.79 -7.03
N ASP A 221 -4.15 19.68 -7.49
CA ASP A 221 -5.09 20.40 -6.64
C ASP A 221 -6.15 19.46 -6.04
N VAL A 222 -6.63 18.47 -6.81
CA VAL A 222 -7.59 17.45 -6.36
C VAL A 222 -6.96 16.57 -5.31
N ASP A 223 -5.74 16.06 -5.52
CA ASP A 223 -5.03 15.27 -4.52
C ASP A 223 -4.80 16.09 -3.24
N ALA A 224 -4.44 17.37 -3.35
CA ALA A 224 -4.28 18.25 -2.21
C ALA A 224 -5.60 18.45 -1.43
N ILE A 225 -6.73 18.60 -2.13
CA ILE A 225 -8.06 18.69 -1.50
C ILE A 225 -8.41 17.37 -0.79
N ILE A 226 -8.18 16.23 -1.44
CA ILE A 226 -8.43 14.90 -0.87
C ILE A 226 -7.61 14.72 0.42
N LEU A 227 -6.32 15.03 0.38
CA LEU A 227 -5.45 14.94 1.56
C LEU A 227 -5.86 15.93 2.66
N ALA A 228 -6.35 17.13 2.31
CA ALA A 228 -6.84 18.09 3.30
C ALA A 228 -8.03 17.55 4.11
N HIS A 229 -8.95 16.82 3.48
CA HIS A 229 -10.04 16.11 4.18
C HIS A 229 -9.48 15.02 5.11
N GLY A 230 -8.43 14.33 4.68
CA GLY A 230 -7.74 13.31 5.48
C GLY A 230 -7.11 13.90 6.74
N TYR A 231 -6.36 14.99 6.58
CA TYR A 231 -5.75 15.72 7.70
C TYR A 231 -6.80 16.28 8.66
N PHE A 232 -7.92 16.76 8.13
CA PHE A 232 -9.05 17.20 8.95
C PHE A 232 -9.56 16.06 9.84
N LEU A 233 -9.92 14.90 9.27
CA LEU A 233 -10.39 13.75 10.05
C LEU A 233 -9.36 13.30 11.08
N GLN A 234 -8.10 13.17 10.67
CA GLN A 234 -7.02 12.82 11.58
C GLN A 234 -6.94 13.80 12.77
N GLN A 235 -7.03 15.10 12.51
CA GLN A 235 -6.99 16.11 13.58
C GLN A 235 -8.18 15.97 14.53
N GLN A 236 -9.38 15.69 14.02
CA GLN A 236 -10.56 15.51 14.87
C GLN A 236 -10.46 14.25 15.73
N PHE A 237 -9.99 13.12 15.18
CA PHE A 237 -9.70 11.91 15.96
C PHE A 237 -8.66 12.17 17.05
N TYR A 238 -7.61 12.93 16.73
CA TYR A 238 -6.59 13.29 17.70
C TYR A 238 -7.15 14.16 18.84
N ARG A 239 -7.96 15.17 18.51
CA ARG A 239 -8.64 16.01 19.50
C ARG A 239 -9.53 15.16 20.40
N TYR A 240 -10.31 14.25 19.83
CA TYR A 240 -11.17 13.34 20.58
C TYR A 240 -10.36 12.43 21.54
N MET A 241 -9.32 11.76 21.03
CA MET A 241 -8.48 10.86 21.85
C MET A 241 -7.69 11.57 22.96
N THR A 242 -7.41 12.87 22.81
CA THR A 242 -6.72 13.66 23.83
C THR A 242 -7.67 14.34 24.82
N ALA A 243 -8.85 14.72 24.35
CA ALA A 243 -9.89 15.36 25.15
C ALA A 243 -10.79 14.36 25.90
N SER A 244 -10.76 13.08 25.53
CA SER A 244 -11.30 11.99 26.33
C SER A 244 -10.24 11.60 27.37
N PRO A 245 -10.23 12.18 28.58
CA PRO A 245 -9.40 11.66 29.65
C PRO A 245 -9.84 10.21 29.83
N SER A 246 -8.94 9.27 29.55
CA SER A 246 -9.21 7.85 29.70
C SER A 246 -9.96 7.61 31.00
N SER A 247 -11.19 7.11 30.90
CA SER A 247 -11.66 6.12 31.84
C SER A 247 -10.51 5.11 31.96
N ALA A 248 -9.79 5.18 33.07
CA ALA A 248 -8.62 4.35 33.31
C ALA A 248 -8.96 2.89 32.98
N PRO A 249 -8.01 2.10 32.44
CA PRO A 249 -8.25 0.67 32.27
C PRO A 249 -8.63 0.13 33.64
N GLY A 250 -9.90 -0.26 33.78
CA GLY A 250 -10.41 -0.91 34.96
C GLY A 250 -9.49 -2.09 35.25
N TYR A 251 -8.85 -2.04 36.41
CA TYR A 251 -8.17 -3.18 36.98
C TYR A 251 -9.08 -4.39 36.82
N ILE A 252 -8.55 -5.46 36.23
CA ILE A 252 -9.18 -6.78 36.20
C ILE A 252 -9.31 -7.22 37.66
N GLY A 253 -10.47 -6.92 38.25
CA GLY A 253 -10.83 -7.17 39.62
C GLY A 253 -12.30 -7.58 39.64
N GLN A 254 -12.49 -8.89 39.64
CA GLN A 254 -13.70 -9.64 39.96
C GLN A 254 -14.81 -8.86 40.69
N SER A 255 -15.99 -8.80 40.06
CA SER A 255 -17.32 -9.11 40.61
C SER A 255 -18.31 -8.60 39.56
N GLY A 256 -19.27 -9.38 39.08
CA GLY A 256 -20.33 -9.98 39.85
C GLY A 256 -21.55 -9.76 38.97
N ILE A 257 -22.23 -10.86 38.68
CA ILE A 257 -23.45 -10.95 37.90
C ILE A 257 -24.49 -9.96 38.45
N GLU A 258 -25.09 -9.12 37.59
CA GLU A 258 -26.53 -8.88 37.59
C GLU A 258 -26.99 -8.14 36.33
N GLY A 259 -28.10 -8.62 35.79
CA GLY A 259 -28.63 -8.25 34.49
C GLY A 259 -29.24 -6.86 34.45
N SER A 260 -29.06 -6.20 33.31
CA SER A 260 -29.85 -5.04 32.93
C SER A 260 -30.26 -5.20 31.46
N THR A 261 -31.53 -5.53 31.28
CA THR A 261 -32.24 -5.54 30.00
C THR A 261 -32.20 -4.14 29.39
N ARG A 262 -31.42 -3.97 28.32
CA ARG A 262 -31.35 -2.74 27.55
C ARG A 262 -32.46 -2.76 26.49
N GLU A 263 -33.48 -1.93 26.72
CA GLU A 263 -34.54 -1.65 25.75
C GLU A 263 -33.96 -1.04 24.47
N GLU A 264 -34.34 -1.61 23.33
CA GLU A 264 -34.10 -1.09 21.99
C GLU A 264 -34.95 0.16 21.76
N ALA A 265 -34.34 1.34 21.82
CA ALA A 265 -34.92 2.55 21.27
C ALA A 265 -34.52 2.66 19.79
N VAL A 266 -35.36 2.10 18.91
CA VAL A 266 -35.32 2.35 17.46
C VAL A 266 -35.71 3.82 17.21
N SER A 267 -34.70 4.69 17.17
CA SER A 267 -34.90 6.10 16.80
C SER A 267 -34.97 6.22 15.29
N LYS A 268 -36.19 6.44 14.79
CA LYS A 268 -36.47 6.74 13.38
C LYS A 268 -35.89 8.12 13.04
N MET A 269 -34.80 8.12 12.27
CA MET A 269 -34.25 9.32 11.65
C MET A 269 -35.22 9.86 10.58
N GLN A 270 -35.81 11.02 10.83
CA GLN A 270 -36.47 11.83 9.80
C GLN A 270 -35.45 12.84 9.21
N PRO A 271 -35.44 13.07 7.89
CA PRO A 271 -34.61 14.09 7.27
C PRO A 271 -35.33 15.45 7.38
N HIS A 272 -34.89 16.30 8.31
CA HIS A 272 -35.29 17.71 8.33
C HIS A 272 -34.35 18.53 7.45
N SER A 273 -34.94 19.29 6.53
CA SER A 273 -34.29 20.33 5.73
C SER A 273 -33.56 21.32 6.63
N ARG A 274 -32.22 21.37 6.53
CA ARG A 274 -31.34 22.16 7.40
C ARG A 274 -31.02 23.50 6.73
N GLU A 275 -31.51 24.59 7.34
CA GLU A 275 -30.98 25.93 7.13
C GLU A 275 -29.59 26.03 7.82
N TYR A 276 -28.62 26.62 7.14
CA TYR A 276 -27.20 26.65 7.52
C TYR A 276 -26.95 27.53 8.76
N SER A 277 -26.93 26.92 9.94
CA SER A 277 -26.42 27.50 11.19
C SER A 277 -25.00 26.98 11.47
N LYS A 278 -24.01 27.85 11.23
CA LYS A 278 -22.55 27.58 11.31
C LYS A 278 -22.03 27.10 12.69
N GLY A 279 -22.87 27.11 13.73
CA GLY A 279 -22.51 26.63 15.07
C GLY A 279 -22.85 25.16 15.33
N ASP A 280 -23.66 24.53 14.49
CA ASP A 280 -24.13 23.16 14.65
C ASP A 280 -23.13 22.12 14.08
N ASP A 281 -22.29 22.57 13.14
CA ASP A 281 -21.38 21.70 12.38
C ASP A 281 -20.27 21.08 13.24
N GLU A 282 -19.70 21.82 14.21
CA GLU A 282 -18.61 21.28 15.05
C GLU A 282 -19.11 20.21 16.04
N ALA A 283 -20.30 20.41 16.60
CA ALA A 283 -20.93 19.43 17.48
C ALA A 283 -21.26 18.14 16.71
N ASP A 284 -21.76 18.28 15.47
CA ASP A 284 -22.06 17.17 14.58
C ASP A 284 -20.79 16.36 14.22
N VAL A 285 -19.72 17.04 13.82
CA VAL A 285 -18.41 16.40 13.56
C VAL A 285 -17.90 15.66 14.80
N LYS A 286 -18.00 16.28 15.98
CA LYS A 286 -17.58 15.64 17.24
C LYS A 286 -18.40 14.39 17.55
N LEU A 287 -19.71 14.43 17.33
CA LEU A 287 -20.59 13.27 17.47
C LEU A 287 -20.21 12.16 16.50
N CYS A 288 -19.92 12.49 15.24
CA CYS A 288 -19.51 11.52 14.22
C CYS A 288 -18.18 10.85 14.58
N VAL A 289 -17.18 11.61 15.05
CA VAL A 289 -15.89 11.06 15.48
C VAL A 289 -16.04 10.19 16.73
N THR A 290 -16.91 10.60 17.66
CA THR A 290 -17.24 9.80 18.84
C THR A 290 -17.88 8.47 18.42
N ALA A 291 -18.83 8.49 17.48
CA ALA A 291 -19.47 7.27 16.97
C ALA A 291 -18.48 6.36 16.21
N LEU A 292 -17.59 6.93 15.41
CA LEU A 292 -16.53 6.16 14.74
C LEU A 292 -15.62 5.44 15.74
N HIS A 293 -15.24 6.11 16.84
CA HIS A 293 -14.42 5.50 17.87
C HIS A 293 -15.20 4.48 18.71
N ASP A 294 -16.30 4.91 19.35
CA ASP A 294 -16.99 4.15 20.38
C ASP A 294 -17.90 3.06 19.83
N THR A 295 -18.51 3.30 18.66
CA THR A 295 -19.42 2.33 18.02
C THR A 295 -18.72 1.51 16.96
N CYS A 296 -17.94 2.16 16.09
CA CYS A 296 -17.27 1.46 14.98
C CYS A 296 -15.90 0.88 15.35
N GLY A 297 -15.30 1.27 16.47
CA GLY A 297 -14.00 0.76 16.92
C GLY A 297 -12.79 1.36 16.19
N VAL A 298 -12.95 2.52 15.54
CA VAL A 298 -11.85 3.23 14.88
C VAL A 298 -10.96 3.86 15.94
N ILE A 299 -9.72 3.38 16.04
CA ILE A 299 -8.76 3.82 17.06
C ILE A 299 -7.51 4.47 16.46
N TYR A 300 -7.38 4.47 15.14
CA TYR A 300 -6.22 4.99 14.43
C TYR A 300 -6.65 5.67 13.14
N CYS A 301 -5.98 6.77 12.78
CA CYS A 301 -6.18 7.48 11.52
C CYS A 301 -4.83 8.05 11.06
N GLU A 302 -4.41 7.68 9.85
CA GLU A 302 -3.22 8.23 9.19
C GLU A 302 -3.55 8.73 7.80
N VAL A 303 -2.81 9.76 7.36
CA VAL A 303 -2.86 10.25 5.99
C VAL A 303 -1.68 9.63 5.23
N PRO A 304 -1.92 8.84 4.17
CA PRO A 304 -0.85 8.26 3.38
C PRO A 304 0.01 9.35 2.72
N VAL A 305 1.28 9.02 2.52
CA VAL A 305 2.15 9.81 1.63
C VAL A 305 1.74 9.49 0.20
N LEU A 306 1.78 10.49 -0.69
CA LEU A 306 1.51 10.28 -2.11
C LEU A 306 2.48 9.24 -2.68
N ASP A 307 1.94 8.35 -3.49
CA ASP A 307 2.72 7.29 -4.11
C ASP A 307 3.54 7.87 -5.28
N GLU A 308 4.80 8.19 -5.01
CA GLU A 308 5.77 8.64 -6.02
C GLU A 308 6.46 7.45 -6.74
N SER A 309 5.95 6.22 -6.59
CA SER A 309 6.54 5.03 -7.22
C SER A 309 6.25 4.91 -8.73
N ASP A 310 5.36 5.75 -9.27
CA ASP A 310 5.10 5.79 -10.70
C ASP A 310 6.37 6.14 -11.48
N PHE A 311 6.52 5.50 -12.65
CA PHE A 311 7.74 5.57 -13.42
C PHE A 311 7.60 6.54 -14.59
N VAL A 312 8.40 7.61 -14.55
CA VAL A 312 8.54 8.52 -15.69
C VAL A 312 9.46 7.89 -16.74
N PHE A 313 8.89 7.50 -17.88
CA PHE A 313 9.62 6.84 -18.97
C PHE A 313 10.36 7.82 -19.88
N ASP A 314 11.57 8.22 -19.49
CA ASP A 314 12.46 9.03 -20.36
C ASP A 314 12.94 8.27 -21.61
N LYS A 315 13.14 6.95 -21.46
CA LYS A 315 13.60 6.06 -22.53
C LYS A 315 12.81 4.75 -22.54
N LEU A 316 12.39 4.35 -23.73
CA LEU A 316 11.74 3.06 -23.98
C LEU A 316 12.52 2.30 -25.05
N HIS A 317 12.99 1.10 -24.71
CA HIS A 317 13.85 0.28 -25.59
C HIS A 317 15.10 1.02 -26.10
N GLY A 318 15.71 1.84 -25.24
CA GLY A 318 16.90 2.64 -25.58
C GLY A 318 16.63 3.86 -26.47
N LYS A 319 15.38 4.13 -26.84
CA LYS A 319 14.97 5.31 -27.59
C LYS A 319 14.37 6.36 -26.65
N GLU A 320 14.70 7.62 -26.89
CA GLU A 320 14.15 8.75 -26.16
C GLU A 320 12.66 8.91 -26.44
N VAL A 321 11.91 9.23 -25.40
CA VAL A 321 10.49 9.60 -25.49
C VAL A 321 10.42 11.12 -25.45
N ASP A 322 10.07 11.72 -26.58
CA ASP A 322 9.82 13.15 -26.71
C ASP A 322 8.43 13.51 -26.16
N CYS A 323 8.28 14.75 -25.68
CA CYS A 323 7.02 15.26 -25.14
C CYS A 323 5.87 15.13 -26.15
N GLU A 324 6.13 15.39 -27.44
CA GLU A 324 5.11 15.25 -28.49
C GLU A 324 4.61 13.81 -28.64
N THR A 325 5.48 12.81 -28.44
CA THR A 325 5.05 11.40 -28.46
C THR A 325 4.24 11.05 -27.23
N ALA A 326 4.66 11.50 -26.05
CA ALA A 326 3.90 11.30 -24.81
C ALA A 326 2.49 11.92 -24.92
N GLU A 327 2.39 13.17 -25.39
CA GLU A 327 1.11 13.85 -25.61
C GLU A 327 0.25 13.13 -26.65
N ARG A 328 0.84 12.61 -27.75
CA ARG A 328 0.09 11.84 -28.76
C ARG A 328 -0.42 10.50 -28.23
N VAL A 329 0.30 9.86 -27.31
CA VAL A 329 -0.17 8.65 -26.62
C VAL A 329 -1.29 9.01 -25.65
N MET A 330 -1.08 10.03 -24.82
CA MET A 330 -2.07 10.49 -23.83
C MET A 330 -3.39 10.89 -24.50
N ASN A 331 -3.34 11.70 -25.55
CA ASN A 331 -4.52 12.08 -26.34
C ASN A 331 -5.30 10.88 -26.90
N ARG A 332 -4.60 9.81 -27.28
CA ARG A 332 -5.26 8.58 -27.73
C ARG A 332 -5.92 7.82 -26.58
N TRP A 333 -5.31 7.80 -25.41
CA TRP A 333 -5.94 7.24 -24.21
C TRP A 333 -7.15 8.05 -23.76
N THR A 334 -7.06 9.38 -23.73
CA THR A 334 -8.19 10.26 -23.41
C THR A 334 -9.36 10.01 -24.37
N ARG A 335 -9.10 9.93 -25.69
CA ARG A 335 -10.14 9.61 -26.69
C ARG A 335 -10.74 8.22 -26.51
N ARG A 336 -9.97 7.22 -26.06
CA ARG A 336 -10.51 5.89 -25.75
C ARG A 336 -11.40 5.92 -24.52
N GLY A 337 -11.00 6.69 -23.49
CA GLY A 337 -11.78 6.88 -22.27
C GLY A 337 -13.15 7.49 -22.58
N THR A 338 -13.19 8.56 -23.38
CA THR A 338 -14.45 9.22 -23.76
C THR A 338 -15.35 8.37 -24.67
N GLN A 339 -14.82 7.36 -25.35
CA GLN A 339 -15.61 6.43 -26.18
C GLN A 339 -16.21 5.27 -25.37
N GLN A 340 -15.69 4.99 -24.17
CA GLN A 340 -16.12 3.88 -23.32
C GLN A 340 -17.11 4.30 -22.23
N GLN A 341 -17.32 5.60 -22.04
CA GLN A 341 -18.35 6.19 -21.17
C GLN A 341 -19.68 6.32 -21.92
#